data_AF-A0A453ADI2-F1
#
_entry.id   AF-A0A453ADI2-F1
#
_cell.length_a   1.000
_cell.length_b   1.000
_cell.length_c   1.000
_cell.angle_alpha   90.00
_cell.angle_beta   90.00
_cell.angle_gamma   90.00
#
_symmetry.space_group_name_H-M   'P 1'
#
loop_
_entity.id
_entity.type
_entity.pdbx_description
1 polymer ?
#
loop_
_entity_poly.entity_id
_entity_poly.type
_entity_poly.pdbx_seq_one_letter_code
_entity_poly.pdbx_strand_id
1 'polypeptide(L)'
;MSQYKQEIKQGQRCFWYMSSNGNNCFEVPRGSQRFTVDLNQMTCSCRYWQLSGILCAHVVSAVHQHTNQLHGYVASCYSVEAFKRTYAHCLQPVEGPQGWPESDEPKPLAPGYVKMPGKPWKERKREGTEKPKATKVSRVGTVIRCRKCKCTGHNKTTCPGNAASG
;
A
#
# COMPACT_ATOMS: atom_id res chain seq x y z
N MET A 1 -3.63 6.10 14.27
CA MET A 1 -2.28 6.50 14.74
C MET A 1 -1.12 6.03 13.86
N SER A 2 -1.25 4.93 13.08
CA SER A 2 -0.15 4.39 12.24
C SER A 2 0.22 5.30 11.06
N GLN A 3 -0.77 5.82 10.33
CA GLN A 3 -0.59 6.53 9.06
C GLN A 3 0.03 7.93 9.22
N TYR A 4 -0.42 8.71 10.21
CA TYR A 4 0.13 10.03 10.55
C TYR A 4 1.64 9.99 10.87
N LYS A 5 2.07 9.00 11.67
CA LYS A 5 3.50 8.83 12.00
C LYS A 5 4.31 8.35 10.79
N GLN A 6 3.72 7.55 9.91
CA GLN A 6 4.35 7.14 8.65
C GLN A 6 4.54 8.34 7.71
N GLU A 7 3.52 9.18 7.54
CA GLU A 7 3.58 10.37 6.69
C GLU A 7 4.59 11.40 7.21
N ILE A 8 4.70 11.59 8.53
CA ILE A 8 5.75 12.43 9.15
C ILE A 8 7.15 11.84 8.89
N LYS A 9 7.35 10.53 9.08
CA LYS A 9 8.64 9.88 8.80
C LYS A 9 9.01 9.94 7.32
N GLN A 10 8.02 9.88 6.44
CA GLN A 10 8.22 9.96 4.99
C GLN A 10 8.52 11.40 4.58
N GLY A 11 7.85 12.40 5.17
CA GLY A 11 8.15 13.83 5.04
C GLY A 11 9.54 14.22 5.57
N GLN A 12 9.98 13.63 6.70
CA GLN A 12 11.32 13.85 7.28
C GLN A 12 12.46 13.22 6.47
N ARG A 13 12.19 12.17 5.67
CA ARG A 13 13.16 11.57 4.72
C ARG A 13 13.18 12.28 3.37
N CYS A 14 12.21 13.14 3.13
CA CYS A 14 12.01 13.89 1.91
C CYS A 14 12.72 15.26 2.04
N PHE A 15 14.05 15.23 2.18
CA PHE A 15 14.92 16.40 1.98
C PHE A 15 14.99 16.71 0.47
N TRP A 16 13.86 17.10 -0.11
CA TRP A 16 13.83 17.58 -1.48
C TRP A 16 14.31 19.02 -1.51
N TYR A 17 15.11 19.38 -2.52
CA TYR A 17 15.35 20.77 -2.87
C TYR A 17 14.01 21.39 -3.27
N MET A 18 13.38 22.05 -2.31
CA MET A 18 12.11 22.74 -2.46
C MET A 18 12.39 24.19 -2.84
N SER A 19 11.76 24.67 -3.91
CA SER A 19 11.94 26.05 -4.35
C SER A 19 10.85 26.90 -3.73
N SER A 20 11.22 27.87 -2.90
CA SER A 20 10.29 28.86 -2.36
C SER A 20 10.15 30.03 -3.33
N ASN A 21 8.93 30.54 -3.52
CA ASN A 21 8.71 31.79 -4.26
C ASN A 21 8.81 33.04 -3.36
N GLY A 22 9.14 32.89 -2.06
CA GLY A 22 9.24 33.98 -1.09
C GLY A 22 7.92 34.44 -0.46
N ASN A 23 6.76 33.93 -0.90
CA ASN A 23 5.43 34.31 -0.37
C ASN A 23 4.71 33.11 0.27
N ASN A 24 5.42 32.31 1.07
CA ASN A 24 4.91 31.08 1.69
C ASN A 24 4.35 30.05 0.69
N CYS A 25 4.69 30.18 -0.59
CA CYS A 25 4.42 29.16 -1.59
C CYS A 25 5.71 28.42 -1.93
N PHE A 26 5.55 27.12 -2.11
CA PHE A 26 6.64 26.18 -2.28
C PHE A 26 6.36 25.22 -3.43
N GLU A 27 7.40 24.95 -4.21
CA GLU A 27 7.39 23.91 -5.21
C GLU A 27 8.18 22.69 -4.70
N VAL A 28 7.46 21.60 -4.46
CA VAL A 28 7.97 20.35 -3.90
C VAL A 28 8.07 19.30 -5.01
N PRO A 29 9.28 18.88 -5.41
CA PRO A 29 9.43 17.77 -6.34
C PRO A 29 9.20 16.43 -5.62
N ARG A 30 8.55 15.49 -6.31
CA ARG A 30 8.39 14.10 -5.88
C ARG A 30 8.56 13.20 -7.11
N GLY A 31 9.75 12.62 -7.26
CA GLY A 31 10.12 11.88 -8.47
C GLY A 31 10.15 12.83 -9.68
N SER A 32 9.41 12.48 -10.74
CA SER A 32 9.29 13.31 -11.95
C SER A 32 8.21 14.40 -11.87
N GLN A 33 7.39 14.40 -10.81
CA GLN A 33 6.29 15.34 -10.65
C GLN A 33 6.69 16.48 -9.72
N ARG A 34 6.05 17.64 -9.90
CA ARG A 34 6.19 18.81 -9.03
C ARG A 34 4.84 19.18 -8.46
N PHE A 35 4.82 19.48 -7.17
CA PHE A 35 3.63 19.84 -6.42
C PHE A 35 3.78 21.24 -5.86
N THR A 36 2.74 22.06 -5.97
CA THR A 36 2.72 23.40 -5.38
C THR A 36 2.00 23.34 -4.04
N VAL A 37 2.59 23.98 -3.04
CA VAL A 37 2.01 24.16 -1.71
C VAL A 37 1.91 25.65 -1.46
N ASP A 38 0.72 26.13 -1.10
CA ASP A 38 0.48 27.50 -0.64
C ASP A 38 0.02 27.41 0.81
N LEU A 39 0.88 27.87 1.74
CA LEU A 39 0.58 27.83 3.17
C LEU A 39 -0.43 28.91 3.58
N ASN A 40 -0.52 30.03 2.84
CA ASN A 40 -1.46 31.11 3.15
C ASN A 40 -2.89 30.69 2.81
N GLN A 41 -3.09 30.06 1.65
CA GLN A 41 -4.38 29.56 1.21
C GLN A 41 -4.73 28.18 1.78
N MET A 42 -3.79 27.57 2.51
CA MET A 42 -3.88 26.19 2.99
C MET A 42 -4.18 25.18 1.87
N THR A 43 -3.43 25.27 0.75
CA THR A 43 -3.63 24.38 -0.41
C THR A 43 -2.39 23.60 -0.82
N CYS A 44 -2.61 22.37 -1.29
CA CYS A 44 -1.62 21.53 -1.99
C CYS A 44 -2.18 21.12 -3.35
N SER A 45 -1.38 21.15 -4.43
CA SER A 45 -1.81 20.65 -5.73
C SER A 45 -2.13 19.15 -5.72
N CYS A 46 -1.60 18.42 -4.74
CA CYS A 46 -1.92 17.02 -4.47
C CYS A 46 -3.35 16.78 -3.95
N ARG A 47 -4.09 17.82 -3.56
CA ARG A 47 -5.47 17.82 -3.03
C ARG A 47 -5.73 17.03 -1.73
N TYR A 48 -4.79 16.21 -1.28
CA TYR A 48 -4.95 15.40 -0.08
C TYR A 48 -5.22 16.25 1.18
N TRP A 49 -4.52 17.38 1.32
CA TRP A 49 -4.67 18.24 2.49
C TRP A 49 -6.07 18.86 2.56
N GLN A 50 -6.61 19.30 1.42
CA GLN A 50 -7.93 19.89 1.34
C GLN A 50 -9.05 18.86 1.56
N LEU A 51 -8.83 17.61 1.13
CA LEU A 51 -9.83 16.54 1.29
C LEU A 51 -9.84 15.94 2.69
N SER A 52 -8.66 15.72 3.28
CA SER A 52 -8.54 15.05 4.57
C SER A 52 -8.47 16.01 5.75
N GLY A 53 -8.05 17.27 5.56
CA GLY A 53 -7.69 18.18 6.65
C GLY A 53 -6.38 17.80 7.36
N ILE A 54 -5.69 16.74 6.91
CA ILE A 54 -4.40 16.27 7.43
C ILE A 54 -3.30 16.68 6.46
N LEU A 55 -2.14 17.08 6.99
CA LEU A 55 -1.00 17.48 6.18
C LEU A 55 -0.48 16.32 5.35
N CYS A 56 -0.33 16.55 4.04
CA CYS A 56 0.39 15.61 3.18
C CYS A 56 1.91 15.78 3.33
N ALA A 57 2.69 14.84 2.82
CA ALA A 57 4.16 14.90 2.85
C ALA A 57 4.72 16.22 2.28
N HIS A 58 4.12 16.77 1.22
CA HIS A 58 4.56 18.03 0.61
C HIS A 58 4.38 19.23 1.55
N VAL A 59 3.22 19.31 2.22
CA VAL A 59 2.90 20.39 3.17
C VAL A 59 3.76 20.25 4.42
N VAL A 60 4.01 19.03 4.90
CA VAL A 60 4.91 18.79 6.04
C VAL A 60 6.30 19.34 5.72
N SER A 61 6.85 19.10 4.53
CA SER A 61 8.14 19.66 4.11
C SER A 61 8.11 21.19 4.04
N ALA A 62 7.05 21.79 3.46
CA ALA A 62 6.86 23.24 3.38
C ALA A 62 6.81 23.91 4.76
N VAL A 63 5.99 23.38 5.67
CA VAL A 63 5.84 23.90 7.03
C VAL A 63 7.13 23.76 7.82
N HIS A 64 7.87 22.65 7.65
CA HIS A 64 9.14 22.44 8.32
C HIS A 64 10.18 23.53 8.00
N GLN A 65 10.24 24.00 6.74
CA GLN A 65 11.13 25.10 6.34
C GLN A 65 10.62 26.48 6.75
N HIS A 66 9.29 26.69 6.80
CA HIS A 66 8.71 28.00 7.12
C HIS A 66 8.69 28.30 8.62
N THR A 67 8.09 27.43 9.42
CA THR A 67 7.80 27.70 10.86
C THR A 67 8.11 26.52 11.78
N ASN A 68 8.24 25.32 11.23
CA ASN A 68 8.42 24.06 11.96
C ASN A 68 7.29 23.74 12.97
N GLN A 69 6.13 24.40 12.84
CA GLN A 69 4.95 24.19 13.68
C GLN A 69 3.81 23.61 12.86
N LEU A 70 3.62 22.29 12.94
CA LEU A 70 2.61 21.57 12.15
C LEU A 70 1.18 21.80 12.65
N HIS A 71 1.00 22.05 13.95
CA HIS A 71 -0.32 22.05 14.59
C HIS A 71 -1.27 23.13 14.05
N GLY A 72 -0.74 24.28 13.60
CA GLY A 72 -1.53 25.37 13.02
C GLY A 72 -2.11 25.06 11.63
N TYR A 73 -1.64 23.99 10.98
CA TYR A 73 -2.04 23.66 9.60
C TYR A 73 -2.97 22.44 9.51
N VAL A 74 -3.22 21.73 10.62
CA VAL A 74 -4.15 20.61 10.68
C VAL A 74 -5.57 21.12 10.93
N ALA A 75 -6.58 20.50 10.32
CA ALA A 75 -7.97 20.88 10.54
C ALA A 75 -8.38 20.74 12.02
N SER A 76 -9.18 21.70 12.50
CA SER A 76 -9.57 21.82 13.92
C SER A 76 -10.36 20.61 14.46
N CYS A 77 -11.01 19.85 13.59
CA CYS A 77 -11.75 18.63 13.94
C CYS A 77 -10.85 17.50 14.48
N TYR A 78 -9.54 17.55 14.21
CA TYR A 78 -8.57 16.59 14.76
C TYR A 78 -8.00 17.00 16.12
N SER A 79 -8.44 18.13 16.69
CA SER A 79 -8.00 18.57 18.01
C SER A 79 -8.56 17.67 19.12
N VAL A 80 -7.80 17.59 20.22
CA VAL A 80 -8.25 16.88 21.44
C VAL A 80 -9.52 17.53 21.99
N GLU A 81 -9.64 18.85 21.88
CA GLU A 81 -10.84 19.59 22.28
C GLU A 81 -12.06 19.18 21.47
N ALA A 82 -11.94 19.11 20.14
CA ALA A 82 -13.01 18.62 19.28
C ALA A 82 -13.40 17.17 19.61
N PHE A 83 -12.42 16.30 19.86
CA PHE A 83 -12.68 14.93 20.30
C PHE A 83 -13.46 14.90 21.61
N LYS A 84 -12.99 15.61 22.65
CA LYS A 84 -13.67 15.70 23.95
C LYS A 84 -15.07 16.27 23.83
N ARG A 85 -15.28 17.26 22.95
CA ARG A 85 -16.59 17.87 22.69
C ARG A 85 -17.54 16.88 22.02
N THR A 86 -17.08 16.14 21.01
CA THR A 86 -17.88 15.13 20.30
C THR A 86 -18.33 14.01 21.24
N TYR A 87 -17.44 13.58 22.15
CA TYR A 87 -17.72 12.53 23.14
C TYR A 87 -18.01 13.08 24.54
N ALA A 88 -18.42 14.35 24.65
CA ALA A 88 -18.73 14.96 25.95
C ALA A 88 -19.96 14.33 26.60
N HIS A 89 -20.88 13.80 25.78
CA HIS A 89 -22.07 13.12 26.22
C HIS A 89 -21.84 11.61 26.26
N CYS A 90 -22.18 10.98 27.37
CA CYS A 90 -22.17 9.53 27.47
C CYS A 90 -23.20 8.94 26.51
N LEU A 91 -22.78 7.94 25.72
CA LEU A 91 -23.72 7.06 25.04
C LEU A 91 -24.51 6.32 26.12
N GLN A 92 -25.83 6.51 26.13
CA GLN A 92 -26.69 5.75 27.01
C GLN A 92 -26.61 4.27 26.63
N PRO A 93 -26.60 3.35 27.61
CA PRO A 93 -26.70 1.93 27.31
C PRO A 93 -27.96 1.70 26.48
N VAL A 94 -27.80 0.95 25.39
CA VAL A 94 -28.91 0.50 24.56
C VAL A 94 -29.21 -0.94 24.96
N GLU A 95 -30.50 -1.28 25.05
CA GLU A 95 -30.91 -2.66 25.26
C GLU A 95 -30.42 -3.57 24.14
N GLY A 96 -30.47 -4.89 24.33
CA GLY A 96 -30.11 -5.83 23.28
C GLY A 96 -31.05 -5.71 22.06
N PRO A 97 -30.72 -6.35 20.92
CA PRO A 97 -31.51 -6.26 19.68
C PRO A 97 -33.01 -6.58 19.84
N GLN A 98 -33.39 -7.33 20.88
CA GLN A 98 -34.78 -7.66 21.18
C GLN A 98 -35.59 -6.49 21.79
N GLY A 99 -34.91 -5.50 22.38
CA GLY A 99 -35.53 -4.29 22.96
C GLY A 99 -35.38 -3.06 22.06
N TRP A 100 -34.86 -3.21 20.85
CA TRP A 100 -34.75 -2.09 19.91
C TRP A 100 -36.13 -1.74 19.36
N PRO A 101 -36.50 -0.44 19.29
CA PRO A 101 -37.75 -0.03 18.67
C PRO A 101 -37.75 -0.41 17.20
N GLU A 102 -38.90 -0.90 16.70
CA GLU A 102 -39.10 -1.08 15.27
C GLU A 102 -39.11 0.29 14.60
N SER A 103 -38.33 0.42 13.53
CA SER A 103 -38.25 1.64 12.75
C SER A 103 -39.41 1.71 11.76
N ASP A 104 -40.09 2.86 11.68
CA ASP A 104 -41.12 3.13 10.67
C ASP A 104 -40.54 3.27 9.26
N GLU A 105 -39.23 3.52 9.15
CA GLU A 105 -38.54 3.60 7.87
C GLU A 105 -38.56 2.26 7.11
N PRO A 106 -38.71 2.27 5.78
CA PRO A 106 -38.69 1.06 4.98
C PRO A 106 -37.36 0.32 5.18
N LYS A 107 -37.45 -1.01 5.32
CA LYS A 107 -36.25 -1.84 5.43
C LYS A 107 -35.34 -1.57 4.24
N PRO A 108 -34.03 -1.32 4.47
CA PRO A 108 -33.10 -1.10 3.38
C PRO A 108 -33.13 -2.32 2.46
N LEU A 109 -33.24 -2.06 1.16
CA LEU A 109 -33.18 -3.12 0.17
C LEU A 109 -31.82 -3.80 0.28
N ALA A 110 -31.84 -5.14 0.29
CA ALA A 110 -30.61 -5.89 0.20
C ALA A 110 -29.83 -5.41 -1.03
N PRO A 111 -28.51 -5.20 -0.93
CA PRO A 111 -27.70 -4.94 -2.10
C PRO A 111 -27.99 -6.02 -3.15
N GLY A 112 -28.22 -5.62 -4.39
CA GLY A 112 -28.44 -6.57 -5.47
C GLY A 112 -27.29 -7.58 -5.51
N TYR A 113 -27.60 -8.86 -5.74
CA TYR A 113 -26.56 -9.88 -5.86
C TYR A 113 -25.65 -9.55 -7.04
N VAL A 114 -24.41 -9.16 -6.75
CA VAL A 114 -23.38 -8.97 -7.77
C VAL A 114 -22.48 -10.20 -7.77
N LYS A 115 -22.49 -10.94 -8.87
CA LYS A 115 -21.50 -11.99 -9.09
C LYS A 115 -20.14 -11.33 -9.28
N MET A 116 -19.32 -11.32 -8.24
CA MET A 116 -17.97 -10.78 -8.34
C MET A 116 -17.18 -11.51 -9.43
N PRO A 117 -16.30 -10.81 -10.18
CA PRO A 117 -15.36 -11.46 -11.08
C PRO A 117 -14.61 -12.54 -10.31
N GLY A 118 -14.73 -13.77 -10.79
CA GLY A 118 -13.98 -14.89 -10.23
C GLY A 118 -12.48 -14.64 -10.37
N LYS A 119 -11.70 -15.30 -9.53
CA LYS A 119 -10.24 -15.29 -9.64
C LYS A 119 -9.81 -15.60 -11.08
N PRO A 120 -8.99 -14.75 -11.72
CA PRO A 120 -8.43 -15.05 -13.03
C PRO A 120 -7.72 -16.41 -12.99
N TRP A 121 -7.90 -17.21 -14.04
CA TRP A 121 -7.27 -18.51 -14.11
C TRP A 121 -5.73 -18.33 -14.13
N LYS A 122 -4.99 -19.17 -13.39
CA LYS A 122 -3.51 -19.09 -13.29
C LYS A 122 -2.75 -19.33 -14.61
N GLU A 123 -3.24 -20.24 -15.43
CA GLU A 123 -2.80 -20.52 -16.80
C GLU A 123 -3.80 -20.08 -17.89
N ARG A 124 -3.34 -19.69 -19.07
CA ARG A 124 -4.26 -19.49 -20.19
C ARG A 124 -4.92 -20.81 -20.62
N LYS A 125 -6.14 -20.74 -21.15
CA LYS A 125 -6.76 -21.87 -21.87
C LYS A 125 -5.95 -22.12 -23.15
N ARG A 126 -5.54 -23.37 -23.38
CA ARG A 126 -4.85 -23.79 -24.61
C ARG A 126 -5.89 -24.17 -25.67
N GLU A 127 -5.58 -23.92 -26.95
CA GLU A 127 -6.40 -24.42 -28.06
C GLU A 127 -6.18 -25.92 -28.28
N GLY A 128 -7.15 -26.60 -28.90
CA GLY A 128 -7.13 -28.06 -29.06
C GLY A 128 -5.95 -28.59 -29.88
N THR A 129 -5.36 -27.74 -30.73
CA THR A 129 -4.18 -28.04 -31.55
C THR A 129 -2.86 -27.82 -30.81
N GLU A 130 -2.88 -27.17 -29.65
CA GLU A 130 -1.68 -26.82 -28.91
C GLU A 130 -1.21 -27.97 -28.00
N LYS A 131 0.09 -28.25 -27.99
CA LYS A 131 0.66 -29.31 -27.16
C LYS A 131 0.40 -29.03 -25.66
N PRO A 132 0.11 -30.08 -24.86
CA PRO A 132 -0.06 -29.93 -23.41
C PRO A 132 1.21 -29.39 -22.77
N LYS A 133 1.05 -28.66 -21.65
CA LYS A 133 2.19 -28.14 -20.89
C LYS A 133 3.06 -29.30 -20.42
N ALA A 134 4.35 -29.24 -20.70
CA ALA A 134 5.29 -30.24 -20.17
C ALA A 134 5.32 -30.17 -18.63
N THR A 135 4.90 -31.24 -17.97
CA THR A 135 4.91 -31.36 -16.50
C THR A 135 6.32 -31.54 -15.94
N LYS A 136 7.27 -31.92 -16.80
CA LYS A 136 8.67 -32.15 -16.45
C LYS A 136 9.55 -31.32 -17.37
N VAL A 137 10.61 -30.75 -16.81
CA VAL A 137 11.64 -30.06 -17.59
C VAL A 137 12.26 -31.04 -18.59
N SER A 138 12.37 -30.65 -19.85
CA SER A 138 13.00 -31.47 -20.87
C SER A 138 14.45 -31.75 -20.49
N ARG A 139 14.87 -33.02 -20.56
CA ARG A 139 16.28 -33.41 -20.37
C ARG A 139 17.12 -33.26 -21.65
N VAL A 140 16.51 -32.79 -22.74
CA VAL A 140 17.19 -32.50 -24.01
C VAL A 140 18.27 -31.45 -23.74
N GLY A 141 19.52 -31.77 -24.07
CA GLY A 141 20.68 -30.91 -23.81
C GLY A 141 21.24 -30.97 -22.38
N THR A 142 20.66 -31.75 -21.46
CA THR A 142 21.21 -31.90 -20.10
C THR A 142 22.42 -32.83 -20.11
N VAL A 143 23.62 -32.27 -19.91
CA VAL A 143 24.85 -33.05 -19.74
C VAL A 143 24.94 -33.56 -18.31
N ILE A 144 24.78 -34.86 -18.12
CA ILE A 144 24.96 -35.50 -16.81
C ILE A 144 26.46 -35.56 -16.51
N ARG A 145 26.91 -34.85 -15.46
CA ARG A 145 28.32 -34.84 -15.01
C ARG A 145 28.45 -35.46 -13.62
N CYS A 146 29.36 -36.40 -13.47
CA CYS A 146 29.60 -37.07 -12.21
C CYS A 146 30.27 -36.13 -11.21
N ARG A 147 29.71 -36.00 -9.99
CA ARG A 147 30.33 -35.15 -8.95
C ARG A 147 31.62 -35.75 -8.36
N LYS A 148 31.87 -37.06 -8.53
CA LYS A 148 33.06 -37.76 -8.00
C LYS A 148 34.24 -37.68 -8.98
N CYS A 149 34.09 -38.20 -10.20
CA CYS A 149 35.16 -38.24 -11.19
C CYS A 149 35.14 -37.09 -12.19
N LYS A 150 34.13 -36.21 -12.14
CA LYS A 150 33.93 -35.08 -13.07
C LYS A 150 33.75 -35.47 -14.54
N CYS A 151 33.72 -36.75 -14.91
CA CYS A 151 33.39 -37.20 -16.26
C CYS A 151 31.91 -37.04 -16.58
N THR A 152 31.58 -36.95 -17.87
CA THR A 152 30.21 -36.87 -18.37
C THR A 152 29.64 -38.25 -18.69
N GLY A 153 28.31 -38.38 -18.70
CA GLY A 153 27.59 -39.62 -19.06
C GLY A 153 27.07 -40.44 -17.89
N HIS A 154 27.46 -40.13 -16.64
CA HIS A 154 26.98 -40.83 -15.45
C HIS A 154 26.94 -39.89 -14.23
N ASN A 155 26.22 -40.28 -13.18
CA ASN A 155 26.10 -39.51 -11.94
C ASN A 155 26.98 -40.11 -10.82
N LYS A 156 27.00 -39.50 -9.62
CA LYS A 156 27.82 -40.00 -8.50
C LYS A 156 27.48 -41.45 -8.12
N THR A 157 26.22 -41.87 -8.22
CA THR A 157 25.77 -43.20 -7.78
C THR A 157 26.22 -44.29 -8.74
N THR A 158 26.21 -44.03 -10.05
CA THR A 158 26.66 -44.97 -11.09
C THR A 158 28.12 -44.76 -11.50
N CYS A 159 28.92 -44.11 -10.64
CA CYS A 159 30.33 -43.86 -10.92
C CYS A 159 31.11 -45.18 -10.93
N PRO A 160 31.86 -45.51 -12.00
CA PRO A 160 32.70 -46.72 -12.06
C PRO A 160 33.69 -46.81 -10.89
N GLY A 161 34.21 -45.66 -10.44
CA GLY A 161 35.05 -45.57 -9.24
C GLY A 161 34.35 -45.86 -7.90
N ASN A 162 33.07 -46.24 -7.87
CA ASN A 162 32.41 -46.79 -6.68
C ASN A 162 32.42 -48.33 -6.66
N ALA A 163 32.63 -48.99 -7.80
CA ALA A 163 32.65 -50.45 -7.90
C ALA A 163 33.96 -51.08 -7.39
N ALA A 164 34.98 -50.26 -7.11
CA ALA A 164 36.29 -50.70 -6.61
C ALA A 164 36.42 -50.61 -5.07
N SER A 165 35.30 -50.52 -4.36
CA SER A 165 35.25 -50.50 -2.89
C SER A 165 34.11 -51.40 -2.43
N GLY A 166 34.36 -52.71 -2.52
CA GLY A 166 33.59 -53.80 -1.92
C GLY A 166 34.57 -54.75 -1.28
#